data_AF-X1PZI3-F1
#
_entry.id   AF-X1PZI3-F1
#
_cell.length_a   1.000
_cell.length_b   1.000
_cell.length_c   1.000
_cell.angle_alpha   90.00
_cell.angle_beta   90.00
_cell.angle_gamma   90.00
#
_symmetry.space_group_name_H-M   'P 1'
#
loop_
_entity.id
_entity.type
_entity.pdbx_description
1 polymer ?
#
loop_
_entity_poly.entity_id
_entity_poly.type
_entity_poly.pdbx_seq_one_letter_code
_entity_poly.pdbx_strand_id
1 'polypeptide(L)' 'LDLGVASEVVEKAGTWLNYGDIRLGQGRENAKKYLAENKDLCEELKNKILAAKGLA' A
#
# COMPACT_ATOMS: atom_id res chain seq x y z
N LEU A 1 1.96 3.68 -3.61
CA LEU A 1 1.84 4.15 -2.22
C LEU A 1 0.94 5.38 -2.12
N ASP A 2 1.24 6.53 -2.73
CA ASP A 2 0.33 7.71 -2.67
C ASP A 2 -1.06 7.39 -3.22
N LEU A 3 -1.12 6.68 -4.35
CA LEU A 3 -2.40 6.19 -4.90
C LEU A 3 -3.12 5.23 -3.94
N GLY A 4 -2.37 4.47 -3.15
CA GLY A 4 -2.96 3.56 -2.15
C GLY A 4 -3.58 4.32 -0.98
N VAL A 5 -2.91 5.37 -0.51
CA VAL A 5 -3.45 6.24 0.54
C VAL A 5 -4.63 7.04 0.02
N ALA A 6 -4.54 7.56 -1.21
CA ALA A 6 -5.62 8.32 -1.85
C ALA A 6 -6.85 7.48 -2.18
N SER A 7 -6.67 6.17 -2.41
CA SER A 7 -7.76 5.22 -2.63
C SER A 7 -8.23 4.54 -1.34
N GLU A 8 -7.80 5.00 -0.16
CA GLU A 8 -8.12 4.42 1.16
C GLU A 8 -7.74 2.93 1.31
N VAL A 9 -6.88 2.42 0.42
CA VAL A 9 -6.36 1.05 0.47
C VAL A 9 -5.21 0.94 1.48
N VAL A 10 -4.37 1.98 1.56
CA VAL A 10 -3.25 2.06 2.49
C VAL A 10 -3.58 3.06 3.58
N GLU A 11 -3.57 2.61 4.82
CA GLU A 11 -3.82 3.44 5.98
C GLU A 11 -2.51 4.03 6.52
N LYS A 12 -2.54 5.31 6.90
CA LYS A 12 -1.39 6.02 7.43
C LYS A 12 -1.61 6.36 8.90
N ALA A 13 -1.01 5.57 9.79
CA ALA A 13 -1.01 5.82 11.24
C ALA A 13 0.23 6.63 11.63
N GLY A 14 0.13 7.97 11.53
CA GLY A 14 1.24 8.88 11.82
C GLY A 14 2.36 8.76 10.78
N THR A 15 3.52 8.23 11.19
CA THR A 15 4.62 7.91 10.26
C THR A 15 4.52 6.49 9.70
N TRP A 16 3.67 5.63 10.25
CA TRP A 16 3.52 4.25 9.79
C TRP A 16 2.55 4.14 8.62
N LEU A 17 2.87 3.27 7.67
CA LEU A 17 1.99 2.86 6.58
C LEU A 17 1.57 1.41 6.82
N ASN A 18 0.26 1.18 6.80
CA ASN A 18 -0.37 -0.12 6.96
C ASN A 18 -1.25 -0.41 5.75
N TYR A 19 -1.39 -1.68 5.40
CA TYR A 19 -2.33 -2.15 4.40
C TYR A 19 -3.17 -3.25 5.05
N GLY A 20 -4.43 -2.93 5.37
CA GLY A 20 -5.21 -3.75 6.31
C GLY A 20 -4.43 -3.97 7.61
N ASP A 21 -4.26 -5.23 8.00
CA ASP A 21 -3.47 -5.63 9.17
C ASP A 21 -1.95 -5.72 8.91
N ILE A 22 -1.51 -5.55 7.67
CA ILE A 22 -0.08 -5.68 7.31
C ILE A 22 0.63 -4.35 7.49
N ARG A 23 1.67 -4.36 8.33
CA ARG A 23 2.52 -3.19 8.56
C ARG A 23 3.59 -3.09 7.48
N LEU A 24 3.38 -2.21 6.51
CA LEU A 24 4.32 -2.00 5.40
C LEU A 24 5.63 -1.36 5.87
N GLY A 25 5.56 -0.47 6.86
CA GLY A 25 6.74 0.11 7.49
C GLY A 25 6.57 1.57 7.92
N GLN A 26 7.58 2.09 8.62
CA GLN A 26 7.62 3.48 9.03
C GLN A 26 8.13 4.35 7.88
N GLY A 27 7.26 5.17 7.33
CA GLY A 27 7.55 6.09 6.26
C GLY A 27 7.46 5.42 4.88
N ARG A 28 7.40 6.28 3.86
CA ARG A 28 7.24 5.87 2.46
C ARG A 28 8.40 5.01 1.97
N GLU A 29 9.63 5.34 2.37
CA GLU A 29 10.85 4.64 1.94
C GLU A 29 10.86 3.18 2.41
N ASN A 30 10.56 2.93 3.69
CA ASN A 30 10.51 1.57 4.23
C ASN A 30 9.34 0.77 3.64
N ALA A 31 8.16 1.38 3.53
CA ALA A 31 7.02 0.71 2.88
C ALA A 31 7.32 0.35 1.42
N LYS A 32 8.07 1.20 0.69
CA LYS A 32 8.48 0.93 -0.68
C LYS A 32 9.47 -0.24 -0.74
N LYS A 33 10.44 -0.31 0.17
CA LYS A 33 11.36 -1.47 0.27
C LYS A 33 10.58 -2.75 0.56
N TYR A 34 9.69 -2.72 1.55
CA TYR A 34 8.87 -3.87 1.91
C TYR A 34 8.05 -4.38 0.71
N LEU A 35 7.41 -3.49 -0.04
CA LEU A 35 6.67 -3.86 -1.25
C LEU A 35 7.58 -4.33 -2.41
N ALA A 36 8.81 -3.82 -2.49
CA ALA A 36 9.78 -4.27 -3.50
C ALA A 36 10.30 -5.69 -3.21
N GLU A 37 10.44 -6.03 -1.93
CA GLU A 37 10.81 -7.37 -1.46
C GLU A 37 9.62 -8.34 -1.55
N ASN A 38 8.40 -7.85 -1.32
CA ASN A 38 7.16 -8.63 -1.38
C ASN A 38 6.36 -8.32 -2.65
N LYS A 39 6.81 -8.88 -3.79
CA LYS A 39 6.18 -8.65 -5.10
C LYS A 39 4.71 -9.07 -5.14
N ASP A 40 4.37 -10.19 -4.50
CA ASP A 40 3.00 -10.71 -4.44
C ASP A 40 2.05 -9.71 -3.77
N LEU A 41 2.45 -9.21 -2.59
CA LEU A 41 1.72 -8.16 -1.88
C LEU A 41 1.63 -6.86 -2.68
N CYS A 42 2.69 -6.51 -3.41
CA CYS A 42 2.70 -5.33 -4.27
C CYS A 42 1.69 -5.44 -5.41
N GLU A 43 1.58 -6.61 -6.05
CA GLU A 43 0.59 -6.86 -7.09
C GLU A 43 -0.83 -6.87 -6.52
N GLU A 44 -1.05 -7.50 -5.37
CA GLU A 44 -2.35 -7.46 -4.68
C GLU A 44 -2.76 -6.02 -4.35
N LEU A 45 -1.85 -5.26 -3.74
CA LEU A 45 -2.08 -3.85 -3.41
C LEU A 45 -2.43 -3.05 -4.67
N LYS A 46 -1.69 -3.24 -5.75
CA LYS A 46 -1.93 -2.57 -7.04
C LYS A 46 -3.32 -2.91 -7.59
N ASN A 47 -3.70 -4.19 -7.57
CA ASN A 47 -5.02 -4.64 -8.03
C ASN A 47 -6.14 -4.02 -7.20
N LYS A 48 -6.00 -3.95 -5.87
CA LYS A 48 -6.98 -3.27 -5.02
C LYS A 48 -7.07 -1.78 -5.31
N ILE A 49 -5.95 -1.11 -5.54
CA ILE A 49 -5.94 0.33 -5.88
C ILE A 49 -6.64 0.57 -7.21
N LEU A 50 -6.41 -0.29 -8.21
CA LEU A 50 -7.08 -0.22 -9.52
C LEU A 50 -8.58 -0.47 -9.40
N ALA A 51 -8.97 -1.51 -8.65
CA ALA A 51 -10.37 -1.83 -8.39
C ALA A 51 -11.09 -0.69 -7.65
N ALA A 52 -10.46 -0.10 -6.63
CA ALA A 52 -10.99 1.05 -5.90
C ALA A 52 -11.19 2.29 -6.79
N LYS A 53 -10.39 2.43 -7.86
CA LYS A 53 -10.54 3.49 -8.86
C LYS A 53 -11.52 3.16 -9.99
N GLY A 54 -12.13 1.97 -9.99
CA GLY A 54 -13.05 1.53 -11.04
C GLY A 54 -12.38 1.29 -12.39
N LEU A 55 -11.07 0.96 -12.38
CA LEU A 55 -10.27 0.71 -13.58
C LEU A 55 -10.14 -0.79 -13.90
N ALA A 56 -11.04 -1.63 -13.38
CA ALA A 56 -11.05 -3.09 -13.55
C ALA A 56 -12.06 -3.53 -14.60
#